data_AF-A0A6J1WVJ5-F1
#
_entry.id   AF-A0A6J1WVJ5-F1
#
_cell.length_a   1.000
_cell.length_b   1.000
_cell.length_c   1.000
_cell.angle_alpha   90.00
_cell.angle_beta   90.00
_cell.angle_gamma   90.00
#
_symmetry.space_group_name_H-M   'P 1'
#
loop_
_entity.id
_entity.type
_entity.pdbx_description
1 polymer ?
#
loop_
_entity_poly.entity_id
_entity_poly.type
_entity_poly.pdbx_seq_one_letter_code
_entity_poly.pdbx_strand_id
1 'polypeptide(L)' 'MIVIRVAWLSAGYWWHVHVASVRRRSESSSVHVYAPLYDYVPPDHITLFITNLGGSSPSYIYRLLSELYDPRDYQL' A
#
# COMPACT_ATOMS: atom_id res chain seq x y z
N MET A 1 -16.32 -13.46 -35.08
CA MET A 1 -15.38 -14.41 -35.72
C MET A 1 -13.97 -13.98 -35.35
N ILE A 2 -13.39 -14.59 -34.32
CA ILE A 2 -12.13 -14.17 -33.69
C ILE A 2 -11.01 -15.07 -34.23
N VAL A 3 -10.06 -14.49 -34.93
CA VAL A 3 -8.89 -15.21 -35.46
C VAL A 3 -7.74 -15.05 -34.47
N ILE A 4 -7.46 -16.10 -33.70
CA ILE A 4 -6.29 -16.19 -32.82
C ILE A 4 -5.11 -16.64 -33.67
N ARG A 5 -4.17 -15.73 -33.96
CA ARG A 5 -2.87 -16.08 -34.54
C ARG A 5 -1.91 -16.40 -33.40
N VAL A 6 -1.70 -17.69 -33.15
CA VAL A 6 -0.62 -18.21 -32.31
C VAL A 6 0.70 -17.87 -33.00
N ALA A 7 1.46 -16.93 -32.42
CA ALA A 7 2.83 -16.63 -32.83
C ALA A 7 3.79 -17.31 -31.85
N TRP A 8 4.54 -18.32 -32.31
CA TRP A 8 5.58 -18.98 -31.51
C TRP A 8 6.97 -18.53 -31.96
N LEU A 9 7.68 -17.93 -31.00
CA LEU A 9 9.11 -17.66 -30.80
C LEU A 9 10.07 -17.58 -32.01
N SER A 10 10.68 -16.39 -32.19
CA SER A 10 12.13 -16.18 -31.99
C SER A 10 12.52 -14.73 -32.34
N ALA A 11 12.66 -13.87 -31.33
CA ALA A 11 13.53 -12.69 -31.33
C ALA A 11 13.54 -12.08 -29.92
N GLY A 12 14.72 -11.82 -29.37
CA GLY A 12 14.93 -11.42 -27.98
C GLY A 12 14.12 -10.18 -27.56
N TYR A 13 13.31 -10.34 -26.52
CA TYR A 13 12.57 -9.25 -25.89
C TYR A 13 13.51 -8.44 -24.99
N TRP A 14 14.00 -7.32 -25.50
CA TRP A 14 14.44 -6.20 -24.67
C TRP A 14 13.20 -5.56 -24.05
N TRP A 15 12.90 -5.90 -22.80
CA TRP A 15 11.86 -5.21 -22.03
C TRP A 15 12.38 -3.82 -21.64
N HIS A 16 12.28 -2.84 -22.53
CA HIS A 16 12.37 -1.44 -22.12
C HIS A 16 11.10 -1.10 -21.36
N VAL A 17 11.14 -1.29 -20.04
CA VAL A 17 10.18 -0.64 -19.14
C VAL A 17 10.42 0.85 -19.26
N HIS A 18 9.61 1.53 -20.07
CA HIS A 18 9.50 2.98 -20.00
C HIS A 18 8.87 3.33 -18.66
N VAL A 19 9.70 3.52 -17.64
CA VAL A 19 9.31 4.21 -16.42
C VAL A 19 8.82 5.59 -16.85
N ALA A 20 7.51 5.82 -16.71
CA ALA A 20 6.90 7.08 -17.03
C ALA A 20 7.58 8.18 -16.20
N SER A 21 8.36 9.03 -16.87
CA SER A 21 9.00 10.18 -16.24
C SER A 21 7.92 11.10 -15.66
N VAL A 22 7.94 11.30 -14.34
CA VAL A 22 7.13 12.32 -13.68
C VAL A 22 7.44 13.66 -14.33
N ARG A 23 6.45 14.20 -15.04
CA ARG A 23 6.55 15.41 -15.84
C ARG A 23 6.64 16.61 -14.88
N ARG A 24 7.83 17.18 -14.68
CA ARG A 24 8.01 18.45 -13.97
C ARG A 24 7.25 19.56 -14.72
N ARG A 25 6.22 20.13 -14.10
CA ARG A 25 5.51 21.30 -14.63
C ARG A 25 5.91 22.53 -13.83
N SER A 26 6.37 23.54 -14.59
CA SER A 26 6.54 24.98 -14.33
C SER A 26 6.38 25.52 -12.90
N GLU A 27 7.37 26.33 -12.50
CA GLU A 27 7.37 27.27 -11.36
C GLU A 27 5.99 27.92 -11.16
N SER A 28 5.38 27.68 -10.00
CA SER A 28 4.21 28.43 -9.52
C SER A 28 4.61 29.18 -8.26
N SER A 29 4.33 30.47 -8.26
CA SER A 29 4.56 31.41 -7.16
C SER A 29 3.97 30.90 -5.85
N SER A 30 4.82 30.73 -4.83
CA SER A 30 4.48 30.52 -3.40
C SER A 30 3.30 29.58 -3.11
N VAL A 31 3.37 28.31 -3.54
CA VAL A 31 2.41 27.28 -3.11
C VAL A 31 3.15 26.20 -2.32
N HIS A 32 2.70 25.95 -1.09
CA HIS A 32 3.12 24.79 -0.32
C HIS A 32 2.33 23.57 -0.77
N VAL A 33 3.00 22.65 -1.46
CA VAL A 33 2.41 21.38 -1.89
C VAL A 33 2.61 20.35 -0.78
N TYR A 34 1.51 19.84 -0.23
CA TYR A 34 1.51 18.73 0.71
C TYR A 34 1.04 17.46 -0.01
N ALA A 35 1.85 16.40 0.07
CA ALA A 35 1.55 15.09 -0.47
C ALA A 35 1.77 14.02 0.62
N PRO A 36 0.88 13.94 1.63
CA PRO A 36 0.98 12.92 2.65
C PRO A 36 0.79 11.54 2.02
N LEU A 37 1.68 10.61 2.36
CA LEU A 37 1.62 9.24 1.86
C LEU A 37 0.58 8.38 2.61
N TYR A 38 0.27 8.76 3.85
CA TYR A 38 -0.59 8.02 4.76
C TYR A 38 -1.58 8.94 5.45
N ASP A 39 -2.71 8.38 5.85
CA ASP A 39 -3.77 9.07 6.60
C ASP A 39 -4.14 8.26 7.85
N TYR A 40 -4.70 8.93 8.84
CA TYR A 40 -5.13 8.32 10.10
C TYR A 40 -6.63 7.98 10.03
N VAL A 41 -6.96 6.70 10.24
CA VAL A 41 -8.35 6.23 10.29
C VAL A 41 -8.72 5.91 11.75
N PRO A 42 -9.78 6.52 12.30
CA PRO A 42 -10.24 6.22 13.66
C PRO A 42 -10.77 4.78 13.78
N PRO A 43 -10.65 4.15 14.97
CA PRO A 43 -11.09 2.77 15.19
C PRO A 43 -12.62 2.58 15.04
N ASP A 44 -13.43 3.62 15.28
CA ASP A 44 -14.90 3.55 15.16
C ASP A 44 -15.39 3.28 13.74
N HIS A 45 -14.52 3.47 12.73
CA HIS A 45 -14.82 3.22 11.32
C HIS A 45 -14.37 1.84 10.85
N ILE A 46 -13.83 1.00 11.75
CA ILE A 46 -13.30 -0.32 11.44
C ILE A 46 -14.19 -1.37 12.07
N THR A 47 -14.64 -2.36 11.29
CA THR A 47 -15.51 -3.43 11.79
C THR A 47 -14.74 -4.70 12.11
N LEU A 48 -13.69 -5.00 11.35
CA LEU A 48 -12.97 -6.26 11.41
C LEU A 48 -11.51 -6.11 10.99
N PHE A 49 -10.61 -6.63 11.81
CA PHE A 49 -9.21 -6.85 11.46
C PHE A 49 -9.00 -8.30 11.04
N ILE A 50 -8.44 -8.54 9.86
CA ILE A 50 -8.06 -9.88 9.39
C ILE A 50 -6.57 -10.07 9.63
N THR A 51 -6.23 -11.05 10.47
CA THR A 51 -4.85 -11.43 10.79
C THR A 51 -4.61 -12.91 10.42
N ASN A 52 -3.37 -13.38 10.53
CA ASN A 52 -3.04 -14.80 10.39
C ASN A 52 -3.71 -15.69 11.45
N LEU A 53 -4.17 -15.10 12.57
CA LEU A 53 -4.92 -15.79 13.63
C LEU A 53 -6.43 -15.81 13.35
N GLY A 54 -6.88 -15.14 12.29
CA GLY A 54 -8.29 -15.00 11.91
C GLY A 54 -8.81 -13.57 12.07
N GLY A 55 -10.14 -13.45 12.06
CA GLY A 55 -10.85 -12.18 12.19
C GLY A 55 -10.97 -11.73 13.66
N SER A 56 -10.69 -10.46 13.93
CA SER A 56 -10.77 -9.86 15.28
C SER A 56 -11.46 -8.51 15.25
N SER A 57 -12.28 -8.20 16.27
CA SER A 57 -12.87 -6.88 16.43
C SER A 57 -11.80 -5.84 16.81
N PRO A 58 -12.00 -4.54 16.52
CA PRO A 58 -11.11 -3.49 16.99
C PRO A 58 -10.90 -3.48 18.51
N SER A 59 -11.95 -3.83 19.26
CA SER A 59 -11.88 -3.96 20.71
C SER A 59 -10.93 -5.06 21.17
N TYR A 60 -10.60 -6.06 20.36
CA TYR A 60 -9.75 -7.17 20.78
C TYR A 60 -8.24 -6.88 20.67
N ILE A 61 -7.88 -5.80 19.96
CA ILE A 61 -6.48 -5.45 19.68
C ILE A 61 -5.66 -5.20 20.95
N TYR A 62 -6.24 -4.62 22.01
CA TYR A 62 -5.50 -4.38 23.26
C TYR A 62 -4.99 -5.69 23.88
N ARG A 63 -5.77 -6.76 23.78
CA ARG A 63 -5.40 -8.07 24.32
C ARG A 63 -4.25 -8.65 23.52
N LEU A 64 -4.33 -8.59 22.19
CA LEU A 64 -3.25 -9.03 21.32
C LEU A 64 -1.95 -8.27 21.62
N LEU A 65 -2.01 -6.95 21.82
CA LEU A 65 -0.82 -6.17 22.18
C LEU A 65 -0.21 -6.63 23.50
N SER A 66 -1.03 -6.91 24.52
CA SER A 66 -0.53 -7.40 25.81
C SER A 66 0.05 -8.82 25.76
N GLU A 67 -0.40 -9.64 24.81
CA GLU A 67 0.12 -11.00 24.60
C GLU A 67 1.44 -11.00 23.82
N LEU A 68 1.64 -10.03 22.92
CA LEU A 68 2.77 -9.98 22.00
C LEU A 68 3.91 -9.06 22.45
N TYR A 69 3.62 -8.04 23.27
CA TYR A 69 4.59 -7.02 23.66
C TYR A 69 4.58 -6.77 25.17
N ASP A 70 5.75 -6.50 25.73
CA ASP A 70 5.88 -6.03 27.12
C ASP A 70 5.51 -4.53 27.18
N PRO A 71 4.70 -4.08 28.15
CA PRO A 71 4.36 -2.67 28.32
C PRO A 71 5.55 -1.73 28.50
N ARG A 72 6.70 -2.25 28.95
CA ARG A 72 7.94 -1.45 29.12
C ARG A 72 8.61 -1.12 27.79
N ASP A 73 8.27 -1.84 26.71
CA ASP A 73 8.87 -1.66 25.38
C ASP A 73 8.06 -0.70 24.49
N TYR A 74 7.12 0.06 25.07
CA TYR A 74 6.32 1.04 24.31
C TYR A 74 7.12 2.26 23.86
N GLN A 75 8.23 2.55 24.55
CA GLN A 75 9.21 3.55 24.15
C GLN A 75 10.52 2.83 23.87
N LEU A 76 10.89 2.82 22.59
CA LEU A 76 12.15 2.26 22.08
C LEU A 76 13.29 3.28 22.20
#